data_AF-A0A3N5IRD8-F1
#
_entry.id   AF-A0A3N5IRD8-F1
#
_cell.length_a   1.000
_cell.length_b   1.000
_cell.length_c   1.000
_cell.angle_alpha   90.00
_cell.angle_beta   90.00
_cell.angle_gamma   90.00
#
_symmetry.space_group_name_H-M   'P 1'
#
loop_
_entity.id
_entity.type
_entity.pdbx_description
1 polymer ?
#
loop_
_entity_poly.entity_id
_entity_poly.type
_entity_poly.pdbx_seq_one_letter_code
_entity_poly.pdbx_strand_id
1 'polypeptide(L)'
;MPFTLYLKKDLYVSLADFVCPENCPSPRGFCFKTRDPRSLRLPEILSRQPLSRGTLEVIESHQLAPGLGGLTFGELKRTGEILLRTDPPLFLATACSCHGVISGFTW
;
A
#
# COMPACT_ATOMS: atom_id res chain seq x y z
N MET A 1 -25.47 12.94 -8.64
CA MET A 1 -24.27 12.26 -8.15
C MET A 1 -23.07 12.96 -8.77
N PRO A 2 -22.31 13.81 -8.08
CA PRO A 2 -21.14 14.41 -8.68
C PRO A 2 -19.98 13.42 -8.47
N PHE A 3 -19.82 12.47 -9.40
CA PHE A 3 -18.53 11.81 -9.51
C PHE A 3 -17.59 12.82 -10.16
N THR A 4 -16.76 13.47 -9.35
CA THR A 4 -15.64 14.26 -9.86
C THR A 4 -14.66 13.31 -10.55
N LEU A 5 -14.26 13.65 -11.77
CA LEU A 5 -13.33 12.85 -12.56
C LEU A 5 -11.92 13.04 -11.98
N TYR A 6 -11.43 12.06 -11.22
CA TYR A 6 -10.07 12.10 -10.68
C TYR A 6 -9.10 11.45 -11.65
N LEU A 7 -7.99 12.14 -11.95
CA LEU A 7 -6.86 11.58 -12.68
C LEU A 7 -6.10 10.63 -11.75
N LYS A 8 -6.50 9.36 -11.73
CA LYS A 8 -5.86 8.32 -10.91
C LYS A 8 -4.52 7.93 -11.54
N LYS A 9 -3.42 8.18 -10.84
CA LYS A 9 -2.12 7.59 -11.15
C LYS A 9 -1.77 6.60 -10.06
N ASP A 10 -1.63 5.34 -10.45
CA ASP A 10 -1.20 4.26 -9.56
C ASP A 10 0.29 3.98 -9.77
N LEU A 11 1.06 4.02 -8.68
CA LEU A 11 2.44 3.58 -8.64
C LEU A 11 2.49 2.22 -7.95
N TYR A 12 2.95 1.20 -8.67
CA TYR A 12 3.19 -0.13 -8.12
C TYR A 12 4.61 -0.19 -7.57
N VAL A 13 4.73 -0.60 -6.30
CA VAL A 13 6.00 -0.70 -5.58
C VAL A 13 6.25 -2.13 -5.14
N SER A 14 7.49 -2.57 -5.26
CA SER A 14 7.92 -3.93 -4.95
C SER A 14 9.30 -3.93 -4.32
N LEU A 15 9.48 -4.72 -3.26
CA LEU A 15 10.79 -5.08 -2.72
C LEU A 15 11.38 -6.32 -3.43
N ALA A 16 10.69 -6.87 -4.42
CA ALA A 16 11.15 -7.97 -5.26
C ALA A 16 11.38 -7.47 -6.70
N ASP A 17 12.50 -7.86 -7.28
CA ASP A 17 12.90 -7.66 -8.68
C ASP A 17 12.49 -8.85 -9.57
N PHE A 18 11.68 -9.77 -9.02
CA PHE A 18 11.16 -10.94 -9.71
C PHE A 18 9.64 -11.07 -9.49
N VAL A 19 8.99 -11.85 -10.35
CA VAL A 19 7.58 -12.21 -10.18
C VAL A 19 7.41 -13.24 -9.06
N CYS A 20 6.63 -12.89 -8.03
CA CYS A 20 6.28 -13.79 -6.95
C CYS A 20 5.39 -14.95 -7.44
N PRO A 21 5.45 -16.12 -6.78
CA PRO A 21 4.46 -17.16 -7.03
C PRO A 21 3.07 -16.67 -6.61
N GLU A 22 2.04 -17.14 -7.32
CA GLU A 22 0.65 -16.74 -7.05
C GLU A 22 0.23 -17.03 -5.62
N ASN A 23 0.68 -18.14 -5.03
CA ASN A 23 0.38 -18.55 -3.66
C ASN A 23 1.40 -18.05 -2.62
N CYS A 24 1.98 -16.86 -2.81
CA CYS A 24 2.92 -16.31 -1.84
C CYS A 24 2.20 -15.95 -0.52
N PRO A 25 2.62 -16.50 0.64
CA PRO A 25 1.96 -16.26 1.92
C PRO A 25 2.47 -15.01 2.66
N SER A 26 3.06 -14.03 1.95
CA SER A 26 3.72 -12.84 2.49
C SER A 26 4.88 -13.18 3.44
N PRO A 27 6.03 -12.49 3.39
CA PRO A 27 7.17 -12.86 4.23
C PRO A 27 6.90 -12.63 5.72
N ARG A 28 7.31 -13.60 6.54
CA ARG A 28 7.45 -13.52 8.00
C ARG A 28 8.92 -13.60 8.39
N GLY A 29 9.73 -12.70 7.84
CA GLY A 29 11.19 -12.65 8.06
C GLY A 29 12.05 -13.19 6.92
N PHE A 30 11.49 -13.96 5.99
CA PHE A 30 12.19 -14.40 4.77
C PHE A 30 11.24 -14.49 3.57
N CYS A 31 11.79 -14.36 2.36
CA CYS A 31 11.03 -14.52 1.13
C CYS A 31 10.64 -15.99 0.91
N PHE A 32 9.36 -16.25 0.62
CA PHE A 32 8.88 -17.60 0.31
C PHE A 32 9.57 -18.21 -0.93
N LYS A 33 9.87 -17.39 -1.95
CA LYS A 33 10.47 -17.84 -3.21
C LYS A 33 11.99 -18.02 -3.11
N THR A 34 12.70 -16.97 -2.70
CA THR A 34 14.18 -16.94 -2.76
C THR A 34 14.86 -17.34 -1.45
N ARG A 35 14.10 -17.38 -0.34
CA ARG A 35 14.62 -17.56 1.03
C ARG A 35 15.47 -16.43 1.57
N ASP A 36 15.61 -15.34 0.83
CA ASP A 36 16.36 -14.17 1.30
C ASP A 36 15.72 -13.56 2.55
N PRO A 37 16.52 -13.04 3.49
CA PRO A 37 16.02 -12.30 4.64
C PRO A 37 15.14 -11.11 4.24
N ARG A 38 14.07 -10.88 5.00
CA ARG A 38 13.15 -9.75 4.86
C ARG A 38 13.03 -9.05 6.21
N SER A 39 14.04 -8.23 6.51
CA SER A 39 14.13 -7.48 7.77
C SER A 39 13.30 -6.20 7.80
N LEU A 40 12.91 -5.68 6.62
CA LEU A 40 12.08 -4.49 6.48
C LEU A 40 10.75 -4.84 5.83
N ARG A 41 9.68 -4.21 6.31
CA ARG A 41 8.33 -4.34 5.74
C ARG A 41 8.01 -3.11 4.92
N LEU A 42 7.44 -3.30 3.74
CA LEU A 42 7.09 -2.19 2.84
C LEU A 42 6.18 -1.12 3.49
N PRO A 43 5.15 -1.44 4.31
CA PRO A 43 4.35 -0.40 4.96
C PRO A 43 5.20 0.52 5.84
N GLU A 44 6.17 -0.03 6.58
CA GLU A 44 7.08 0.74 7.43
C GLU A 44 8.03 1.62 6.61
N ILE A 45 8.50 1.11 5.47
CA ILE A 45 9.33 1.88 4.53
C ILE A 45 8.52 3.06 3.98
N LEU A 46 7.28 2.82 3.55
CA LEU A 46 6.39 3.83 2.98
C LEU A 46 6.01 4.91 4.00
N SER A 47 5.66 4.52 5.23
CA SER A 47 5.32 5.47 6.31
C SER A 47 6.48 6.38 6.72
N ARG A 48 7.72 6.03 6.37
CA ARG A 48 8.92 6.83 6.63
C ARG A 48 9.38 7.65 5.42
N GLN A 49 8.71 7.53 4.28
CA GLN A 49 9.14 8.26 3.09
C GLN A 49 8.89 9.76 3.25
N PRO A 50 9.94 10.60 3.09
CA PRO A 50 9.74 12.03 3.06
C PRO A 50 8.99 12.40 1.77
N LEU A 51 7.96 13.24 1.90
CA LEU A 51 7.29 13.85 0.77
C LEU A 51 7.74 15.30 0.62
N SER A 52 7.98 15.73 -0.60
CA SER A 52 8.22 17.15 -0.88
C SER A 52 6.95 17.98 -0.75
N ARG A 53 5.77 17.38 -1.00
CA ARG A 53 4.44 17.98 -0.85
C ARG A 53 3.38 16.89 -0.61
N GLY A 54 2.31 17.26 0.09
CA GLY A 54 1.14 16.40 0.29
C GLY A 54 1.24 15.50 1.51
N THR A 55 0.26 14.60 1.62
CA THR A 55 0.16 13.62 2.71
C THR A 55 0.09 12.20 2.14
N LEU A 56 0.87 11.28 2.70
CA LEU A 56 0.83 9.86 2.37
C LEU A 56 0.23 9.08 3.52
N GLU A 57 -0.96 8.54 3.30
CA GLU A 57 -1.59 7.59 4.20
C GLU A 57 -1.26 6.17 3.75
N VAL A 58 -0.83 5.32 4.69
CA VAL A 58 -0.43 3.93 4.41
C VAL A 58 -1.36 2.99 5.16
N ILE A 59 -2.02 2.09 4.44
CA ILE A 59 -2.77 0.98 5.01
C ILE A 59 -2.01 -0.31 4.76
N GLU A 60 -1.72 -1.05 5.83
CA GLU A 60 -1.19 -2.41 5.70
C GLU A 60 -2.27 -3.33 5.12
N SER A 61 -1.95 -4.01 4.03
CA SER A 61 -2.79 -5.05 3.47
C SER A 61 -2.51 -6.38 4.18
N HIS A 62 -3.56 -6.90 4.80
CA HIS A 62 -3.54 -8.14 5.55
C HIS A 62 -3.78 -9.32 4.62
N GLN A 63 -3.08 -10.42 4.86
CA GLN A 63 -3.28 -11.61 4.06
C GLN A 63 -4.58 -12.32 4.43
N LEU A 64 -5.47 -12.48 3.45
CA LEU A 64 -6.68 -13.30 3.58
C LEU A 64 -6.40 -14.75 3.15
N ALA A 65 -5.66 -14.91 2.06
CA ALA A 65 -5.16 -16.19 1.56
C ALA A 65 -3.82 -15.96 0.83
N PRO A 66 -3.00 -16.99 0.57
CA PRO A 66 -1.79 -16.81 -0.22
C PRO A 66 -2.13 -16.18 -1.59
N GLY A 67 -1.43 -15.10 -1.95
CA GLY A 67 -1.74 -14.31 -3.15
C GLY A 67 -2.88 -13.29 -3.02
N LEU A 68 -3.64 -13.32 -1.92
CA LEU A 68 -4.82 -12.48 -1.73
C LEU A 68 -4.67 -11.58 -0.50
N GLY A 69 -4.49 -10.28 -0.76
CA GLY A 69 -4.53 -9.22 0.25
C GLY A 69 -5.95 -8.72 0.51
N GLY A 70 -6.15 -8.17 1.69
CA GLY A 70 -7.39 -7.54 2.12
C GLY A 70 -7.14 -6.35 3.03
N LEU A 71 -8.19 -5.56 3.24
CA LEU A 71 -8.25 -4.44 4.17
C LEU A 71 -9.49 -4.60 5.01
N THR A 72 -9.44 -4.22 6.28
CA THR A 72 -10.64 -4.24 7.12
C THR A 72 -11.52 -3.02 6.81
N PHE A 73 -12.84 -3.18 7.03
CA PHE A 73 -13.76 -2.05 6.92
C PHE A 73 -13.39 -0.89 7.86
N GLY A 74 -12.89 -1.19 9.06
CA GLY A 74 -12.46 -0.16 10.02
C GLY A 74 -11.29 0.68 9.52
N GLU A 75 -10.29 0.05 8.89
CA GLU A 75 -9.15 0.74 8.28
C GLU A 75 -9.58 1.62 7.11
N LEU A 76 -10.45 1.09 6.24
CA LEU A 76 -11.00 1.86 5.11
C LEU A 76 -11.80 3.07 5.58
N LYS A 77 -12.68 2.88 6.57
CA LYS A 77 -13.50 3.96 7.12
C LYS A 77 -12.64 5.06 7.75
N ARG A 78 -11.70 4.67 8.63
CA ARG A 78 -10.78 5.62 9.28
C ARG A 78 -9.98 6.41 8.24
N THR A 79 -9.44 5.72 7.24
CA THR A 79 -8.63 6.38 6.20
C THR A 79 -9.48 7.33 5.37
N GLY A 80 -10.71 6.96 5.02
CA GLY A 80 -11.65 7.86 4.37
C GLY A 80 -11.92 9.12 5.18
N GLU A 81 -12.14 9.00 6.49
CA GLU A 81 -12.34 10.15 7.40
C GLU A 81 -11.12 11.06 7.48
N ILE A 82 -9.91 10.50 7.41
CA ILE A 82 -8.65 11.27 7.34
C ILE A 82 -8.56 12.01 6.01
N LEU A 83 -8.68 11.29 4.89
CA LEU A 83 -8.51 11.87 3.55
C LEU A 83 -9.53 12.99 3.25
N LEU A 84 -10.75 12.90 3.79
CA LEU A 84 -11.77 13.96 3.66
C LEU A 84 -11.40 15.26 4.38
N ARG A 85 -10.46 15.23 5.31
CA ARG A 85 -10.02 16.39 6.12
C ARG A 85 -8.65 16.92 5.70
N THR A 86 -8.00 16.28 4.73
CA THR A 86 -6.64 16.62 4.32
C THR A 86 -6.64 17.27 2.95
N ASP A 87 -5.88 18.35 2.81
CA ASP A 87 -5.75 19.06 1.53
C ASP A 87 -4.87 18.27 0.54
N PRO A 88 -5.16 18.33 -0.77
CA PRO A 88 -4.37 17.68 -1.80
C PRO A 88 -2.99 18.35 -1.98
N PRO A 89 -1.97 17.62 -2.48
CA PRO A 89 -2.04 16.27 -3.01
C PRO A 89 -2.06 15.20 -1.91
N LEU A 90 -2.92 14.20 -2.08
CA LEU A 90 -2.99 13.04 -1.19
C LEU A 90 -2.51 11.78 -1.90
N PHE A 91 -1.87 10.92 -1.14
CA PHE A 91 -1.42 9.62 -1.59
C PHE A 91 -1.96 8.56 -0.64
N LEU A 92 -2.62 7.54 -1.19
CA LEU A 92 -3.04 6.38 -0.44
C LEU A 92 -2.19 5.18 -0.88
N ALA A 93 -1.37 4.68 0.03
CA ALA A 93 -0.67 3.42 -0.15
C ALA A 93 -1.45 2.27 0.49
N THR A 94 -1.57 1.18 -0.25
CA THR A 94 -1.97 -0.13 0.30
C THR A 94 -0.82 -1.10 0.06
N ALA A 95 -0.32 -1.75 1.12
CA ALA A 95 0.88 -2.57 0.98
C ALA A 95 0.88 -3.79 1.90
N CYS A 96 1.22 -4.96 1.36
CA CYS A 96 1.68 -6.09 2.17
C CYS A 96 3.17 -5.91 2.50
N SER A 97 3.79 -6.89 3.18
CA SER A 97 5.20 -6.76 3.59
C SER A 97 6.19 -6.55 2.42
N CYS A 98 5.85 -6.91 1.17
CA CYS A 98 6.75 -6.78 0.01
C CYS A 98 6.21 -5.97 -1.18
N HIS A 99 4.90 -5.84 -1.35
CA HIS A 99 4.29 -5.23 -2.53
C HIS A 99 3.21 -4.26 -2.12
N GLY A 100 3.04 -3.20 -2.91
CA GLY A 100 1.99 -2.23 -2.65
C GLY A 100 1.65 -1.39 -3.87
N VAL A 101 0.56 -0.66 -3.74
CA VAL A 101 0.06 0.29 -4.72
C VAL A 101 -0.12 1.62 -4.02
N ILE A 102 0.38 2.69 -4.64
CA ILE A 102 0.20 4.06 -4.18
C ILE A 102 -0.68 4.77 -5.20
N SER A 103 -1.86 5.20 -4.78
CA SER A 103 -2.78 5.99 -5.59
C SER A 103 -2.66 7.47 -5.22
N GLY A 104 -2.36 8.32 -6.21
CA GLY A 104 -2.33 9.77 -6.05
C GLY A 104 -3.67 10.43 -6.35
N PHE A 105 -4.04 11.43 -5.55
CA PHE A 105 -5.26 12.20 -5.68
C PHE A 105 -4.93 13.70 -5.66
N THR A 106 -5.38 14.39 -6.71
CA THR A 106 -5.32 15.84 -6.85
C THR A 106 -6.70 16.27 -7.34
N TRP A 107 -7.47 16.92 -6.49
CA TRP A 107 -8.85 17.33 -6.76
C TRP A 107 -9.00 18.84 -6.78
#